data_AF-A0A1F2YI93-F1
#
_entry.id   AF-A0A1F2YI93-F1
#
_cell.length_a   1.000
_cell.length_b   1.000
_cell.length_c   1.000
_cell.angle_alpha   90.00
_cell.angle_beta   90.00
_cell.angle_gamma   90.00
#
_symmetry.space_group_name_H-M   'P 1'
#
loop_
_entity.id
_entity.type
_entity.pdbx_description
1 polymer ?
#
loop_
_entity_poly.entity_id
_entity_poly.type
_entity_poly.pdbx_seq_one_letter_code
_entity_poly.pdbx_strand_id
1 'polypeptide(L)'
;MTTSPSTQWSDAQLNVNAALASLLNTLRDLGYNPNLHITYDKSEHLLLVHESILAAHQAARDAYGVYVDACERRDEAVAKIQEMPKTQLGF
;
A
#
# COMPACT_ATOMS: atom_id res chain seq x y z
N MET A 1 23.95 9.17 -3.30
CA MET A 1 23.88 8.62 -1.93
C MET A 1 23.06 7.34 -2.02
N THR A 2 23.68 6.18 -1.82
CA THR A 2 23.00 4.87 -1.86
C THR A 2 22.19 4.70 -0.57
N THR A 3 20.87 4.82 -0.66
CA THR A 3 19.95 4.56 0.46
C THR A 3 20.02 3.09 0.83
N SER A 4 20.21 2.80 2.12
CA SER A 4 20.25 1.42 2.58
C SER A 4 18.91 0.72 2.27
N PRO A 5 18.90 -0.58 1.95
CA PRO A 5 17.66 -1.33 1.65
C PRO A 5 16.61 -1.21 2.76
N SER A 6 17.05 -1.19 4.03
CA SER A 6 16.18 -0.97 5.20
C SER A 6 15.51 0.42 5.21
N THR A 7 16.22 1.45 4.73
CA THR A 7 15.65 2.81 4.55
C THR A 7 14.61 2.82 3.44
N GLN A 8 14.90 2.16 2.31
CA GLN A 8 13.97 2.08 1.17
C GLN A 8 12.65 1.38 1.55
N TRP A 9 12.72 0.32 2.35
CA TRP A 9 11.51 -0.34 2.87
C TRP A 9 10.73 0.56 3.83
N SER A 10 11.41 1.27 4.74
CA SER A 10 10.75 2.18 5.68
C SER A 10 10.03 3.30 4.95
N ASP A 11 10.66 3.89 3.93
CA ASP A 11 10.06 4.93 3.09
C ASP A 11 8.86 4.38 2.30
N ALA A 12 8.98 3.18 1.74
CA ALA A 12 7.87 2.52 1.04
C ALA A 12 6.68 2.25 1.97
N GLN A 13 6.92 1.79 3.20
CA GLN A 13 5.88 1.57 4.20
C GLN A 13 5.19 2.87 4.63
N LEU A 14 5.94 3.98 4.76
CA LEU A 14 5.36 5.30 5.03
C LEU A 14 4.45 5.76 3.88
N ASN A 15 4.86 5.52 2.63
CA ASN A 15 4.06 5.84 1.45
C ASN A 15 2.75 5.03 1.41
N VAL A 16 2.80 3.73 1.75
CA VAL A 16 1.59 2.89 1.89
C VAL A 16 0.63 3.48 2.92
N ASN A 17 1.15 3.88 4.09
CA ASN A 17 0.32 4.45 5.15
C ASN A 17 -0.32 5.79 4.74
N ALA A 18 0.44 6.65 4.04
CA ALA A 18 -0.06 7.91 3.52
C ALA A 18 -1.15 7.71 2.46
N ALA A 19 -0.91 6.81 1.50
CA ALA A 19 -1.88 6.47 0.45
C ALA A 19 -3.15 5.84 1.04
N LEU A 20 -3.00 4.95 2.02
CA LEU A 20 -4.12 4.36 2.73
C LEU A 20 -4.94 5.41 3.47
N ALA A 21 -4.30 6.32 4.21
CA ALA A 21 -4.99 7.41 4.89
C ALA A 21 -5.78 8.29 3.91
N SER A 22 -5.20 8.60 2.75
CA SER A 22 -5.87 9.32 1.67
C SER A 22 -7.10 8.56 1.16
N LEU A 23 -6.95 7.27 0.84
CA LEU A 23 -8.06 6.42 0.38
C LEU A 23 -9.21 6.38 1.40
N LEU A 24 -8.90 6.15 2.67
CA LEU A 24 -9.91 6.09 3.74
C LEU A 24 -10.65 7.42 3.90
N ASN A 25 -9.95 8.55 3.74
CA ASN A 25 -10.58 9.87 3.76
C ASN A 25 -11.47 10.09 2.54
N THR A 26 -11.00 9.74 1.33
CA THR A 26 -11.82 9.81 0.11
C THR A 26 -13.11 8.99 0.24
N LEU A 27 -13.04 7.79 0.81
CA LEU A 27 -14.23 6.97 1.06
C LEU A 27 -15.20 7.65 2.03
N ARG A 28 -14.69 8.28 3.10
CA ARG A 28 -15.52 9.03 4.06
C ARG A 28 -16.17 10.26 3.43
N ASP A 29 -15.43 10.99 2.61
CA ASP A 29 -15.93 12.19 1.91
C ASP A 29 -17.04 11.85 0.92
N LEU A 30 -16.99 10.65 0.33
CA LEU A 30 -18.04 10.09 -0.53
C LEU A 30 -19.24 9.52 0.27
N GLY A 31 -19.21 9.59 1.59
CA GLY A 31 -20.29 9.13 2.48
C GLY A 31 -20.25 7.64 2.84
N TYR A 32 -19.18 6.92 2.50
CA TYR A 32 -19.02 5.52 2.83
C TYR A 32 -18.32 5.35 4.19
N ASN A 33 -18.70 4.30 4.93
CA ASN A 33 -17.93 3.87 6.10
C ASN A 33 -16.85 2.87 5.65
N PRO A 34 -15.56 3.22 5.68
CA PRO A 34 -14.51 2.37 5.12
C PRO A 34 -14.50 0.97 5.75
N ASN A 35 -14.78 0.83 7.05
CA ASN A 35 -14.77 -0.46 7.74
C ASN A 35 -15.79 -1.47 7.20
N LEU A 36 -16.84 -1.00 6.51
CA LEU A 36 -17.88 -1.85 5.92
C LEU A 36 -17.61 -2.17 4.43
N HIS A 37 -16.62 -1.52 3.84
CA HIS A 37 -16.38 -1.52 2.40
C HIS A 37 -14.94 -1.85 2.03
N ILE A 38 -14.11 -2.15 3.02
CA ILE A 38 -12.77 -2.68 2.84
C ILE A 38 -12.68 -4.10 3.38
N THR A 39 -11.97 -4.96 2.67
CA THR A 39 -11.60 -6.31 3.13
C THR A 39 -10.08 -6.45 3.04
N TYR A 40 -9.49 -7.37 3.81
CA TYR A 40 -8.06 -7.61 3.78
C TYR A 40 -7.74 -8.82 2.93
N ASP A 41 -6.92 -8.64 1.90
CA ASP A 41 -6.33 -9.75 1.15
C ASP A 41 -5.04 -10.19 1.84
N LYS A 42 -5.05 -11.43 2.33
CA LYS A 42 -3.90 -12.05 3.00
C LYS A 42 -2.80 -12.47 2.02
N SER A 43 -3.15 -12.67 0.75
CA SER A 43 -2.22 -13.14 -0.29
C SER A 43 -1.40 -11.99 -0.85
N GLU A 44 -2.05 -10.85 -1.08
CA GLU A 44 -1.42 -9.66 -1.67
C GLU A 44 -1.06 -8.59 -0.62
N HIS A 45 -1.28 -8.88 0.67
CA HIS A 45 -0.95 -7.99 1.79
C HIS A 45 -1.47 -6.55 1.63
N LEU A 46 -2.69 -6.41 1.07
CA LEU A 46 -3.33 -5.13 0.79
C LEU A 46 -4.82 -5.16 1.16
N LEU A 47 -5.41 -3.97 1.27
CA LEU A 47 -6.85 -3.81 1.50
C LEU A 47 -7.57 -3.70 0.15
N LEU A 48 -8.66 -4.45 0.00
CA LEU A 48 -9.54 -4.43 -1.16
C LEU A 48 -10.76 -3.55 -0.87
N VAL A 49 -11.02 -2.59 -1.74
CA VAL A 49 -12.25 -1.78 -1.69
C VAL A 49 -13.34 -2.45 -2.53
N HIS A 50 -14.59 -2.42 -2.07
CA HIS A 50 -15.73 -2.94 -2.84
C HIS A 50 -15.78 -2.34 -4.26
N GLU A 51 -15.82 -3.22 -5.26
CA GLU A 51 -15.78 -2.84 -6.68
C GLU A 51 -16.91 -1.88 -7.08
N SER A 52 -18.10 -2.02 -6.47
CA SER A 52 -19.23 -1.11 -6.74
C SER A 52 -18.91 0.36 -6.41
N ILE A 53 -18.06 0.61 -5.40
CA ILE A 53 -17.63 1.98 -5.03
C ILE A 53 -16.61 2.49 -6.05
N LEU A 54 -15.66 1.65 -6.45
CA LEU A 54 -14.65 1.99 -7.45
C LEU A 54 -15.27 2.20 -8.84
N ALA A 55 -16.36 1.49 -9.15
CA ALA A 55 -17.14 1.67 -10.37
C ALA A 55 -17.93 2.98 -10.34
N ALA A 56 -18.51 3.33 -9.19
CA ALA A 56 -19.37 4.50 -9.03
C ALA A 56 -18.60 5.84 -8.93
N HIS A 57 -17.40 5.83 -8.35
CA HIS A 57 -16.67 7.06 -8.03
C HIS A 57 -15.23 7.03 -8.56
N GLN A 58 -14.95 7.89 -9.56
CA GLN A 58 -13.62 8.02 -10.13
C GLN A 58 -12.58 8.41 -9.07
N ALA A 59 -12.91 9.32 -8.14
CA ALA A 59 -12.01 9.73 -7.06
C ALA A 59 -11.61 8.55 -6.15
N ALA A 60 -12.53 7.64 -5.85
CA ALA A 60 -12.22 6.44 -5.07
C ALA A 60 -11.30 5.50 -5.86
N ARG A 61 -11.53 5.36 -7.17
CA ARG A 61 -10.68 4.56 -8.07
C ARG A 61 -9.26 5.11 -8.14
N ASP A 62 -9.11 6.41 -8.32
CA ASP A 62 -7.80 7.06 -8.41
C ASP A 62 -7.03 6.91 -7.10
N ALA A 63 -7.68 7.19 -5.96
CA ALA A 63 -7.08 7.01 -4.63
C ALA A 63 -6.71 5.54 -4.36
N TYR A 64 -7.53 4.61 -4.83
CA TYR A 64 -7.28 3.18 -4.69
C TYR A 64 -6.08 2.73 -5.53
N GLY A 65 -5.96 3.19 -6.77
CA GLY A 65 -4.80 2.92 -7.62
C GLY A 65 -3.49 3.41 -6.98
N VAL A 66 -3.47 4.63 -6.43
CA VAL A 66 -2.29 5.16 -5.72
C VAL A 66 -1.92 4.29 -4.51
N TYR A 67 -2.91 3.74 -3.80
CA TYR A 67 -2.67 2.82 -2.69
C TYR A 67 -2.10 1.48 -3.15
N VAL A 68 -2.64 0.88 -4.22
CA VAL A 68 -2.13 -0.38 -4.80
C VAL A 68 -0.68 -0.20 -5.28
N ASP A 69 -0.39 0.86 -6.04
CA ASP A 69 0.97 1.19 -6.49
C ASP A 69 1.97 1.33 -5.32
N ALA A 70 1.52 1.86 -4.18
CA ALA A 70 2.36 1.99 -2.99
C ALA A 70 2.64 0.63 -2.35
N CYS A 71 1.64 -0.27 -2.30
CA CYS A 71 1.80 -1.64 -1.81
C CYS A 71 2.76 -2.44 -2.69
N GLU A 72 2.63 -2.35 -4.01
CA GLU A 72 3.54 -3.02 -4.95
C GLU A 72 4.99 -2.57 -4.75
N ARG A 73 5.23 -1.25 -4.61
CA ARG A 73 6.58 -0.72 -4.35
C ARG A 73 7.17 -1.19 -3.01
N ARG A 74 6.32 -1.33 -1.98
CA ARG A 74 6.75 -1.92 -0.69
C ARG A 74 7.17 -3.36 -0.90
N ASP A 75 6.39 -4.14 -1.62
CA ASP A 75 6.66 -5.57 -1.83
C ASP A 75 7.92 -5.78 -2.68
N GLU A 76 8.16 -4.94 -3.69
CA GLU A 76 9.43 -4.90 -4.41
C GLU A 76 10.62 -4.56 -3.50
N ALA A 77 10.45 -3.60 -2.59
CA ALA A 77 11.51 -3.25 -1.63
C ALA A 77 11.80 -4.41 -0.66
N VAL A 78 10.77 -5.14 -0.23
CA VAL A 78 10.92 -6.36 0.59
C VAL A 78 11.64 -7.47 -0.19
N ALA A 79 11.24 -7.73 -1.44
CA ALA A 79 11.88 -8.74 -2.28
C ALA A 79 13.37 -8.46 -2.44
N LYS A 80 13.75 -7.21 -2.72
CA LYS A 80 15.16 -6.78 -2.81
C LYS A 80 15.95 -7.03 -1.52
N ILE A 81 15.34 -6.86 -0.35
CA ILE A 81 15.98 -7.18 0.94
C ILE A 81 16.14 -8.69 1.11
N GLN A 82 15.13 -9.47 0.73
CA GLN A 82 15.16 -10.94 0.88
C GLN A 82 16.17 -11.61 -0.05
N GLU A 83 16.43 -11.03 -1.23
CA GLU A 83 17.43 -11.51 -2.19
C GLU A 83 18.87 -11.17 -1.78
N MET A 84 19.08 -10.36 -0.74
CA MET A 84 20.43 -10.03 -0.28
C MET A 84 21.12 -11.26 0.33
N PRO A 85 22.35 -11.60 -0.10
CA PRO A 85 23.09 -12.70 0.49
C PRO A 85 23.33 -12.43 1.99
N LYS A 86 23.02 -13.43 2.82
CA LYS A 86 23.14 -13.37 4.29
C LYS A 86 24.52 -12.93 4.79
N THR A 87 25.56 -13.03 3.96
CA THR A 87 26.93 -12.59 4.23
C THR A 87 27.10 -11.07 4.39
N GLN A 88 26.08 -10.25 4.07
CA GLN A 88 26.05 -8.82 4.39
C GLN A 88 25.15 -8.47 5.60
N LEU A 89 24.45 -9.45 6.16
CA LEU A 89 23.73 -9.34 7.42
C LEU A 89 24.71 -9.75 8.52
N GLY A 90 25.57 -8.83 8.96
CA GLY A 90 26.54 -9.09 10.02
C GLY A 90 25.84 -9.64 11.27
N PHE A 91 26.00 -10.94 11.52
CA PHE A 91 25.79 -11.62 12.80
C PHE A 91 27.16 -12.07 13.32
#